data_AF-A0A532VB56-F1
#
_entry.id   AF-A0A532VB56-F1
#
_cell.length_a   1.000
_cell.length_b   1.000
_cell.length_c   1.000
_cell.angle_alpha   90.00
_cell.angle_beta   90.00
_cell.angle_gamma   90.00
#
_symmetry.space_group_name_H-M   'P 1'
#
loop_
_entity.id
_entity.type
_entity.pdbx_description
1 polymer ?
#
loop_
_entity_poly.entity_id
_entity_poly.type
_entity_poly.pdbx_seq_one_letter_code
_entity_poly.pdbx_strand_id
1 'polypeptide(L)'
;MKVIVWIIVGAVFLLAGAFALFNSGIGEGEPPIATVHFFGEHHVAVSLFGLICFGIGVFSVILFALAEEIRLRARTRRLRREIEAMRKEINALRNLPLAPEILAKEAEDAEEER
;
A
#
# COMPACT_ATOMS: atom_id res chain seq x y z
N MET A 1 -3.10 -10.52 5.95
CA MET A 1 -3.52 -9.11 5.80
C MET A 1 -4.35 -8.85 4.56
N LYS A 2 -3.88 -9.14 3.33
CA LYS A 2 -4.68 -8.90 2.10
C LYS A 2 -6.07 -9.56 2.13
N VAL A 3 -6.15 -10.81 2.56
CA VAL A 3 -7.43 -11.54 2.68
C VAL A 3 -8.38 -10.88 3.69
N ILE A 4 -7.85 -10.38 4.82
CA ILE A 4 -8.64 -9.68 5.85
C ILE A 4 -9.20 -8.37 5.29
N VAL A 5 -8.40 -7.62 4.52
CA VAL A 5 -8.85 -6.39 3.86
C VAL A 5 -9.97 -6.69 2.85
N TRP A 6 -9.83 -7.72 2.02
CA TRP A 6 -10.87 -8.13 1.07
C TRP A 6 -12.14 -8.62 1.76
N ILE A 7 -12.03 -9.31 2.91
CA ILE A 7 -13.17 -9.70 3.74
C ILE A 7 -13.88 -8.46 4.30
N ILE A 8 -13.13 -7.47 4.81
CA ILE A 8 -13.70 -6.22 5.34
C ILE A 8 -14.41 -5.45 4.22
N VAL A 9 -13.79 -5.32 3.05
CA VAL A 9 -14.42 -4.65 1.89
C VAL A 9 -15.71 -5.37 1.48
N GLY A 10 -15.70 -6.70 1.41
CA GLY A 10 -16.89 -7.49 1.10
C GLY A 10 -18.00 -7.34 2.15
N ALA A 11 -17.66 -7.37 3.44
CA ALA A 11 -18.60 -7.19 4.54
C ALA A 11 -19.22 -5.78 4.54
N VAL A 12 -18.41 -4.76 4.28
CA VAL A 12 -18.82 -3.36 4.19
C VAL A 12 -19.73 -3.15 2.98
N PHE A 13 -19.43 -3.76 1.83
CA PHE A 13 -20.30 -3.75 0.65
C PHE A 13 -21.64 -4.46 0.90
N LEU A 14 -21.63 -5.63 1.56
CA LEU A 14 -22.85 -6.34 1.94
C LEU A 14 -23.72 -5.53 2.91
N LEU A 15 -23.11 -4.87 3.90
CA LEU A 15 -23.82 -4.00 4.84
C LEU A 15 -24.46 -2.80 4.13
N ALA A 16 -23.76 -2.15 3.20
CA ALA A 16 -24.31 -1.04 2.44
C ALA A 16 -25.42 -1.47 1.47
N GLY A 17 -25.26 -2.63 0.82
CA GLY A 17 -26.30 -3.22 -0.03
C GLY A 17 -27.55 -3.59 0.78
N ALA A 18 -27.37 -4.20 1.95
CA ALA A 18 -28.47 -4.49 2.87
C ALA A 18 -29.16 -3.20 3.34
N PHE A 19 -28.38 -2.19 3.76
CA PHE A 19 -28.91 -0.88 4.14
C PHE A 19 -29.73 -0.25 3.00
N ALA A 20 -29.21 -0.27 1.77
CA ALA A 20 -29.93 0.26 0.61
C ALA A 20 -31.25 -0.48 0.32
N LEU A 21 -31.28 -1.81 0.46
CA LEU A 21 -32.48 -2.62 0.29
C LEU A 21 -33.54 -2.38 1.38
N PHE A 22 -33.11 -2.23 2.64
CA PHE A 22 -34.03 -1.94 3.74
C PHE A 22 -34.56 -0.51 3.70
N ASN A 23 -33.80 0.43 3.13
CA ASN A 23 -34.14 1.85 3.09
C ASN A 23 -34.73 2.30 1.72
N SER A 24 -34.88 1.39 0.75
CA SER A 24 -35.51 1.68 -0.55
C SER A 24 -37.03 1.49 -0.57
N GLY A 25 -37.66 1.11 0.54
CA GLY A 25 -39.12 1.00 0.65
C GLY A 25 -39.71 -0.36 0.25
N ILE A 26 -38.91 -1.43 0.18
CA ILE A 26 -39.42 -2.79 -0.10
C ILE A 26 -40.31 -3.34 1.03
N GLY A 27 -40.32 -2.72 2.21
CA GLY A 27 -41.25 -3.02 3.31
C GLY A 27 -42.01 -1.77 3.78
N GLU A 28 -43.19 -1.54 3.22
CA GLU A 28 -44.33 -0.78 3.78
C GLU A 28 -44.16 0.70 4.22
N GLY A 29 -43.00 1.34 4.07
CA GLY A 29 -42.80 2.76 4.43
C GLY A 29 -42.55 3.66 3.22
N GLU A 30 -43.20 4.84 3.17
CA GLU A 30 -42.81 5.91 2.24
C GLU A 30 -41.31 6.22 2.42
N PRO A 31 -40.50 6.20 1.36
CA PRO A 31 -39.07 6.40 1.48
C PRO A 31 -38.80 7.83 1.96
N PRO A 32 -37.93 8.03 2.97
CA PRO A 32 -37.55 9.37 3.39
C PRO A 32 -36.87 10.08 2.21
N ILE A 33 -37.47 11.20 1.80
CA ILE A 33 -37.01 12.03 0.70
C ILE A 33 -36.11 13.11 1.29
N ALA A 34 -34.86 13.20 0.82
CA ALA A 34 -34.01 14.35 1.12
C ALA A 34 -34.10 15.35 -0.03
N THR A 35 -34.33 16.61 0.32
CA THR A 35 -34.22 17.72 -0.62
C THR A 35 -32.76 18.17 -0.64
N VAL A 36 -32.08 17.90 -1.75
CA VAL A 36 -30.68 18.32 -1.94
C VAL A 36 -30.69 19.58 -2.80
N HIS A 37 -30.16 20.68 -2.27
CA HIS A 37 -29.97 21.93 -3.03
C HIS A 37 -28.63 21.90 -3.75
N PHE A 38 -28.56 21.16 -4.86
CA PHE A 38 -27.40 21.15 -5.74
C PHE A 38 -27.87 21.53 -7.14
N PHE A 39 -27.61 22.78 -7.55
CA PHE A 39 -28.01 23.31 -8.86
C PHE A 39 -29.53 23.26 -9.15
N GLY A 40 -30.36 23.30 -8.10
CA GLY A 40 -31.81 23.15 -8.17
C GLY A 40 -32.33 22.40 -6.93
N GLU A 41 -33.65 22.33 -6.76
CA GLU A 41 -34.27 21.44 -5.77
C GLU A 41 -34.42 20.05 -6.39
N HIS A 42 -33.63 19.09 -5.89
CA HIS A 42 -33.75 17.70 -6.28
C HIS A 42 -34.22 16.87 -5.09
N HIS A 43 -35.36 16.21 -5.26
CA HIS A 43 -35.90 15.23 -4.33
C HIS A 43 -35.26 13.88 -4.62
N VAL A 44 -34.34 13.46 -3.75
CA VAL A 44 -33.63 12.20 -3.89
C VAL A 44 -33.93 11.33 -2.69
N ALA A 45 -34.17 10.04 -2.91
CA ALA A 45 -34.31 9.10 -1.82
C ALA A 45 -33.02 9.12 -0.98
N VAL A 46 -33.17 9.25 0.35
CA VAL A 46 -32.02 9.29 1.29
C VAL A 46 -31.14 8.05 1.13
N SER A 47 -31.76 6.90 0.83
CA SER A 47 -31.08 5.64 0.55
C SER A 47 -30.14 5.71 -0.65
N LEU A 48 -30.57 6.35 -1.74
CA LEU A 48 -29.76 6.54 -2.94
C LEU A 48 -28.58 7.49 -2.67
N PHE A 49 -28.85 8.60 -1.97
CA PHE A 49 -27.80 9.56 -1.60
C PHE A 49 -26.76 8.91 -0.67
N GLY A 50 -27.21 8.16 0.34
CA GLY A 50 -26.33 7.40 1.22
C GLY A 50 -25.49 6.37 0.48
N LEU A 51 -26.08 5.67 -0.51
CA LEU A 51 -25.35 4.71 -1.35
C LEU A 51 -24.26 5.39 -2.18
N ILE A 52 -24.53 6.58 -2.75
CA ILE A 52 -23.55 7.34 -3.54
C ILE A 52 -22.39 7.80 -2.64
N CYS A 53 -22.69 8.41 -1.48
CA CYS A 53 -21.66 8.82 -0.53
C CYS A 53 -20.80 7.65 -0.06
N PHE A 54 -21.44 6.51 0.22
CA PHE A 54 -20.75 5.28 0.58
C PHE A 54 -19.87 4.77 -0.56
N GLY A 55 -20.39 4.75 -1.79
CA GLY A 55 -19.64 4.35 -2.98
C GLY A 55 -18.39 5.19 -3.20
N ILE A 56 -18.49 6.52 -3.00
CA ILE A 56 -17.34 7.42 -3.06
C ILE A 56 -16.32 7.09 -1.98
N GLY A 57 -16.76 6.86 -0.74
CA GLY A 57 -15.87 6.46 0.36
C GLY A 57 -15.11 5.17 0.07
N VAL A 58 -15.80 4.13 -0.41
CA VAL A 58 -15.19 2.87 -0.81
C VAL A 58 -14.19 3.08 -1.95
N PHE A 59 -14.56 3.88 -2.96
CA PHE A 59 -13.69 4.19 -4.08
C PHE A 59 -12.40 4.89 -3.64
N SER A 60 -12.49 5.85 -2.73
CA SER A 60 -11.33 6.53 -2.14
C SER A 60 -10.40 5.56 -1.39
N VAL A 61 -10.97 4.62 -0.62
CA VAL A 61 -10.17 3.61 0.10
C VAL A 61 -9.44 2.68 -0.86
N ILE A 62 -10.12 2.22 -1.92
CA ILE A 62 -9.51 1.37 -2.95
C ILE A 62 -8.34 2.10 -3.62
N LEU A 63 -8.52 3.38 -4.00
CA LEU A 63 -7.47 4.18 -4.59
C LEU A 63 -6.26 4.34 -3.65
N PHE A 64 -6.50 4.63 -2.37
CA PHE A 64 -5.44 4.73 -1.37
C PHE A 64 -4.69 3.41 -1.18
N ALA A 65 -5.40 2.29 -1.08
CA ALA A 65 -4.80 0.98 -0.94
C ALA A 65 -3.95 0.61 -2.17
N LEU A 66 -4.43 0.95 -3.37
CA LEU A 66 -3.67 0.73 -4.61
C LEU A 66 -2.38 1.54 -4.63
N ALA A 67 -2.46 2.82 -4.23
CA ALA A 67 -1.30 3.70 -4.16
C ALA A 67 -0.27 3.22 -3.12
N GLU A 68 -0.73 2.75 -1.96
CA GLU A 68 0.14 2.16 -0.95
C GLU A 68 0.85 0.91 -1.47
N GLU A 69 0.14 0.00 -2.15
CA GLU A 69 0.76 -1.22 -2.66
C GLU A 69 1.86 -0.93 -3.70
N ILE A 70 1.66 0.07 -4.56
CA ILE A 70 2.69 0.53 -5.50
C ILE A 70 3.92 1.07 -4.75
N ARG A 71 3.68 1.93 -3.76
CA ARG A 71 4.76 2.53 -2.96
C ARG A 71 5.52 1.48 -2.15
N LEU A 72 4.83 0.46 -1.65
CA LEU A 72 5.41 -0.64 -0.89
C LEU A 72 6.31 -1.50 -1.78
N ARG A 73 5.85 -1.87 -2.98
CA ARG A 73 6.66 -2.62 -3.95
C ARG A 73 7.92 -1.85 -4.37
N ALA A 74 7.82 -0.53 -4.53
CA ALA A 74 8.97 0.32 -4.83
C ALA A 74 9.99 0.33 -3.69
N ARG A 75 9.54 0.42 -2.42
CA ARG A 75 10.42 0.31 -1.24
C ARG A 75 11.09 -1.04 -1.16
N THR A 76 10.36 -2.15 -1.34
CA THR A 76 10.96 -3.50 -1.28
C THR A 76 12.06 -3.69 -2.33
N ARG A 77 11.88 -3.15 -3.54
CA ARG A 77 12.90 -3.20 -4.58
C ARG A 77 14.14 -2.37 -4.23
N ARG A 78 13.97 -1.18 -3.62
CA ARG A 78 15.09 -0.36 -3.15
C ARG A 78 15.86 -1.05 -2.02
N LEU A 79 15.16 -1.55 -1.01
CA LEU A 79 15.77 -2.26 0.12
C LEU A 79 16.55 -3.52 -0.33
N ARG A 80 16.04 -4.28 -1.31
CA ARG A 80 16.79 -5.41 -1.88
C ARG A 80 18.10 -4.97 -2.54
N ARG A 81 18.08 -3.86 -3.28
CA ARG A 81 19.30 -3.32 -3.93
C ARG A 81 20.32 -2.84 -2.91
N GLU A 82 19.89 -2.19 -1.83
CA GLU A 82 20.79 -1.78 -0.74
C GLU A 82 21.43 -2.98 -0.04
N ILE A 83 20.65 -4.03 0.25
CA ILE A 83 21.19 -5.27 0.82
C ILE A 83 22.24 -5.88 -0.11
N GLU A 84 21.97 -5.93 -1.41
CA GLU A 84 22.88 -6.51 -2.39
C GLU A 84 24.17 -5.67 -2.55
N ALA A 85 24.07 -4.34 -2.53
CA ALA A 85 25.21 -3.44 -2.52
C ALA A 85 26.10 -3.61 -1.28
N MET A 86 25.50 -3.57 -0.08
CA MET A 86 26.24 -3.79 1.18
C MET A 86 26.89 -5.18 1.23
N ARG A 87 26.21 -6.21 0.72
CA ARG A 87 26.77 -7.56 0.64
C ARG A 87 27.96 -7.62 -0.31
N LYS A 88 27.95 -6.83 -1.39
CA LYS A 88 29.05 -6.73 -2.35
C LYS A 88 30.25 -5.97 -1.76
N GLU A 89 30.01 -4.93 -0.98
CA GLU A 89 31.06 -4.20 -0.24
C GLU A 89 31.74 -5.10 0.80
N ILE A 90 30.96 -5.85 1.59
CA ILE A 90 31.53 -6.83 2.53
C ILE A 90 32.34 -7.88 1.78
N ASN A 91 31.84 -8.38 0.65
CA ASN A 91 32.57 -9.40 -0.11
C ASN A 91 33.83 -8.85 -0.78
N ALA A 92 33.83 -7.58 -1.19
CA ALA A 92 35.00 -6.88 -1.71
C ALA A 92 36.06 -6.65 -0.61
N LEU A 93 35.63 -6.26 0.59
CA LEU A 93 36.51 -6.17 1.77
C LEU A 93 37.08 -7.53 2.17
N ARG A 94 36.31 -8.61 2.00
CA ARG A 94 36.73 -9.97 2.35
C ARG A 94 37.63 -10.62 1.30
N ASN A 95 37.52 -10.19 0.04
CA ASN A 95 38.35 -10.64 -1.07
C ASN A 95 39.44 -9.61 -1.45
N LEU A 96 39.65 -8.58 -0.62
CA LEU A 96 40.88 -7.80 -0.74
C LEU A 96 42.03 -8.80 -0.64
N PRO A 97 43.00 -8.80 -1.58
CA PRO A 97 44.16 -9.67 -1.52
C PRO A 97 44.71 -9.53 -0.11
N LEU A 98 44.69 -10.65 0.61
CA LEU A 98 44.80 -10.65 2.06
C LEU A 98 46.00 -9.79 2.44
N ALA A 99 45.80 -8.84 3.36
CA ALA A 99 46.87 -8.08 4.02
C ALA A 99 48.21 -8.83 4.21
N PRO A 100 48.26 -10.15 4.50
CA PRO A 100 49.50 -10.94 4.47
C PRO A 100 50.33 -10.90 3.19
N GLU A 101 49.76 -10.75 1.99
CA GLU A 101 50.55 -10.73 0.74
C GLU A 101 51.20 -9.36 0.49
N ILE A 102 50.53 -8.28 0.93
CA ILE A 102 51.10 -6.92 0.93
C ILE A 102 52.12 -6.77 2.06
N LEU A 103 51.82 -7.31 3.25
CA LEU A 103 52.74 -7.34 4.40
C LEU A 103 53.96 -8.23 4.16
N ALA A 104 53.82 -9.34 3.43
CA ALA A 104 54.95 -10.19 3.03
C ALA A 104 55.84 -9.49 2.01
N LYS A 105 55.25 -8.74 1.06
CA LYS A 105 56.01 -7.93 0.11
C LYS A 105 56.75 -6.77 0.79
N GLU A 106 56.09 -6.04 1.68
CA GLU A 106 56.75 -4.97 2.46
C GLU A 106 57.89 -5.50 3.35
N ALA A 107 57.78 -6.75 3.84
CA ALA A 107 58.83 -7.37 4.62
C ALA A 107 60.03 -7.84 3.76
N GLU A 108 59.80 -8.36 2.56
CA GLU A 108 60.86 -8.68 1.59
C GLU A 108 61.59 -7.41 1.11
N ASP A 109 60.83 -6.37 0.73
CA ASP A 109 61.40 -5.10 0.25
C ASP A 109 62.23 -4.39 1.34
N ALA A 110 61.90 -4.56 2.62
CA ALA A 110 62.65 -4.02 3.76
C ALA A 110 63.91 -4.81 4.13
N GLU A 111 64.01 -6.09 3.73
CA GLU A 111 65.23 -6.90 3.90
C GLU A 111 66.23 -6.68 2.74
N GLU A 112 65.77 -6.37 1.52
CA GLU A 112 66.66 -6.07 0.39
C GLU A 112 67.36 -4.69 0.49
N GLU A 113 66.82 -3.74 1.27
CA GLU A 113 67.44 -2.43 1.51
C GLU A 113 68.48 -2.41 2.65
N ARG A 114 68.77 -3.55 3.30
CA ARG A 114 69.79 -3.70 4.36
C ARG A 114 71.10 -4.34 3.89
#